data_AF-A0A6I3KGQ8-F1
#
_entry.id   AF-A0A6I3KGQ8-F1
#
_cell.length_a   1.000
_cell.length_b   1.000
_cell.length_c   1.000
_cell.angle_alpha   90.00
_cell.angle_beta   90.00
_cell.angle_gamma   90.00
#
_symmetry.space_group_name_H-M   'P 1'
#
loop_
_entity.id
_entity.type
_entity.pdbx_description
1 polymer ?
#
loop_
_entity_poly.entity_id
_entity_poly.type
_entity_poly.pdbx_seq_one_letter_code
_entity_poly.pdbx_strand_id
1 'polypeptide(L)'
;MAQFLDLRTEQVYLTRFHQKLTGKVCVAAHEVMHLLIAARSLQDVGVIGRIHRLKVARFGLHAEGRWFVTFVWDDLSGAHSLLLERLKIGS
;
A
#
# COMPACT_ATOMS: atom_id res chain seq x y z
N MET A 1 14.61 5.48 7.28
CA MET A 1 13.97 5.12 5.99
C MET A 1 12.67 5.91 5.87
N ALA A 2 12.30 6.36 4.66
CA ALA A 2 11.06 7.11 4.48
C ALA A 2 9.83 6.18 4.53
N GLN A 3 8.79 6.58 5.25
CA GLN A 3 7.55 5.81 5.34
C GLN A 3 6.81 5.79 3.99
N PHE A 4 6.75 6.94 3.30
CA PHE A 4 6.08 7.11 2.02
C PHE A 4 7.06 7.55 0.94
N LEU A 5 6.86 7.10 -0.31
CA LEU A 5 7.72 7.48 -1.44
C LEU A 5 7.24 8.70 -2.23
N ASP A 6 5.98 9.11 -2.07
CA ASP A 6 5.46 10.34 -2.67
C ASP A 6 4.47 11.04 -1.74
N LEU A 7 4.34 12.36 -1.91
CA LEU A 7 3.43 13.21 -1.11
C LEU A 7 1.96 12.84 -1.32
N ARG A 8 1.61 12.28 -2.49
CA ARG A 8 0.24 11.84 -2.78
C ARG A 8 -0.15 10.65 -1.89
N THR A 9 0.74 9.68 -1.72
CA THR A 9 0.51 8.48 -0.91
C THR A 9 0.40 8.90 0.55
N GLU A 10 1.31 9.75 1.01
CA GLU A 10 1.25 10.34 2.36
C GLU A 10 -0.05 11.12 2.58
N GLN A 11 -0.47 11.94 1.62
CA GLN A 11 -1.73 12.68 1.70
C GLN A 11 -2.92 11.73 1.80
N VAL A 12 -3.03 10.72 0.92
CA VAL A 12 -4.13 9.74 0.99
C VAL A 12 -4.11 8.98 2.33
N TYR A 13 -2.94 8.66 2.85
CA TYR A 13 -2.79 8.05 4.17
C TYR A 13 -3.35 8.97 5.26
N LEU A 14 -2.92 10.23 5.32
CA LEU A 14 -3.33 11.14 6.38
C LEU A 14 -4.79 11.57 6.30
N THR A 15 -5.33 11.70 5.09
CA THR A 15 -6.59 12.43 4.90
C THR A 15 -7.68 11.65 4.19
N ARG A 16 -7.37 10.46 3.65
CA ARG A 16 -8.30 9.65 2.84
C ARG A 16 -8.78 10.38 1.57
N PHE A 17 -8.10 11.46 1.13
CA PHE A 17 -8.47 12.24 -0.05
C PHE A 17 -7.27 12.58 -0.95
N HIS A 18 -7.52 12.66 -2.26
CA HIS A 18 -6.61 13.26 -3.23
C HIS A 18 -7.37 13.66 -4.50
N GLN A 19 -7.12 14.86 -5.04
CA GLN A 19 -7.93 15.44 -6.12
C GLN A 19 -7.91 14.62 -7.43
N LYS A 20 -6.81 13.91 -7.71
CA LYS A 20 -6.63 13.13 -8.95
C LYS A 20 -7.04 11.67 -8.86
N LEU A 21 -7.59 11.24 -7.72
CA LEU A 21 -7.99 9.86 -7.47
C LEU A 21 -9.48 9.79 -7.15
N THR A 22 -10.14 8.70 -7.51
CA THR A 22 -11.54 8.49 -7.12
C THR A 22 -11.64 8.26 -5.62
N GLY A 23 -12.76 8.68 -5.00
CA GLY A 23 -13.00 8.45 -3.57
C GLY A 23 -12.85 6.98 -3.15
N LYS A 24 -13.33 6.02 -3.95
CA LYS A 24 -13.17 4.58 -3.69
C LYS A 24 -11.71 4.15 -3.55
N VAL A 25 -10.86 4.58 -4.48
CA VAL A 25 -9.41 4.30 -4.44
C VAL A 25 -8.77 4.92 -3.21
N CYS A 26 -9.09 6.18 -2.87
CA CYS A 26 -8.52 6.84 -1.70
C CYS A 26 -8.93 6.13 -0.40
N VAL A 27 -10.20 5.78 -0.28
CA VAL A 27 -10.77 5.05 0.85
C VAL A 27 -10.08 3.70 1.04
N ALA A 28 -10.05 2.88 0.00
CA ALA A 28 -9.47 1.54 0.09
C ALA A 28 -7.95 1.60 0.35
N ALA A 29 -7.23 2.51 -0.32
CA ALA A 29 -5.80 2.67 -0.10
C ALA A 29 -5.48 3.15 1.33
N HIS A 30 -6.26 4.08 1.87
CA HIS A 30 -6.12 4.55 3.25
C HIS A 30 -6.27 3.40 4.26
N GLU A 31 -7.31 2.59 4.10
CA GLU A 31 -7.57 1.42 4.96
C GLU A 31 -6.42 0.40 4.87
N VAL A 32 -5.99 0.05 3.65
CA VAL A 32 -4.86 -0.85 3.44
C VAL A 32 -3.57 -0.31 4.06
N MET A 33 -3.26 0.97 3.90
CA MET A 33 -2.04 1.57 4.46
C MET A 33 -2.04 1.57 5.99
N HIS A 34 -3.16 1.86 6.65
CA HIS A 34 -3.25 1.80 8.11
C HIS A 34 -3.05 0.39 8.64
N LEU A 35 -3.67 -0.61 8.01
CA LEU A 35 -3.49 -2.00 8.39
C LEU A 35 -2.05 -2.48 8.14
N LEU A 36 -1.43 -2.07 7.03
CA LEU A 36 -0.03 -2.39 6.72
C LEU A 36 0.94 -1.82 7.76
N ILE A 37 0.73 -0.58 8.22
CA ILE A 37 1.58 0.05 9.24
C ILE A 37 1.37 -0.62 10.62
N ALA A 38 0.17 -1.12 10.90
CA ALA A 38 -0.13 -1.82 12.16
C ALA A 38 0.32 -3.29 12.17
N ALA A 39 0.56 -3.89 10.99
CA ALA A 39 0.99 -5.28 10.85
C ALA A 39 2.36 -5.51 11.51
N ARG A 40 2.52 -6.68 12.15
CA ARG A 40 3.76 -7.07 12.85
C ARG A 40 4.54 -8.14 12.09
N SER A 41 3.93 -8.75 11.08
CA SER A 41 4.57 -9.76 10.25
C SER A 41 3.99 -9.76 8.83
N LEU A 42 4.70 -10.34 7.86
CA LEU A 42 4.15 -10.63 6.53
C LEU A 42 2.95 -11.60 6.58
N GLN A 43 2.80 -12.38 7.66
CA GLN A 43 1.63 -13.23 7.85
C GLN A 43 0.39 -12.39 8.13
N ASP A 44 0.50 -11.37 9.00
CA ASP A 44 -0.59 -10.42 9.27
C ASP A 44 -1.00 -9.69 7.98
N VAL A 45 -0.01 -9.29 7.17
CA VAL A 45 -0.23 -8.69 5.87
C VAL A 45 -1.05 -9.61 4.95
N GLY A 46 -0.78 -10.92 5.00
CA GLY A 46 -1.53 -11.93 4.24
C GLY A 46 -2.99 -12.06 4.68
N VAL A 47 -3.34 -11.67 5.92
CA VAL A 47 -4.72 -11.59 6.41
C VAL A 47 -5.44 -10.37 5.85
N ILE A 48 -4.74 -9.25 5.67
CA ILE A 48 -5.31 -8.03 5.06
C ILE A 48 -5.75 -8.32 3.61
N GLY A 49 -4.92 -9.05 2.86
CA GLY A 49 -5.24 -9.44 1.50
C GLY A 49 -4.12 -10.22 0.80
N ARG A 50 -4.39 -10.61 -0.44
CA ARG A 50 -3.42 -11.35 -1.25
C ARG A 50 -2.17 -10.51 -1.50
N ILE A 51 -1.02 -11.02 -1.06
CA ILE A 51 0.29 -10.38 -1.28
C ILE A 51 0.76 -10.65 -2.71
N HIS A 52 0.98 -9.59 -3.48
CA HIS A 52 1.61 -9.63 -4.79
C HIS A 52 3.10 -9.31 -4.66
N ARG A 53 3.99 -10.24 -5.01
CA ARG A 53 5.43 -9.98 -5.04
C ARG A 53 5.80 -9.36 -6.39
N LEU A 54 6.30 -8.12 -6.38
CA LEU A 54 6.54 -7.34 -7.60
C LEU A 54 8.01 -7.38 -8.04
N LYS A 55 8.93 -7.20 -7.09
CA LYS A 55 10.39 -7.24 -7.28
C LYS A 55 11.05 -7.83 -6.03
N VAL A 56 12.38 -7.88 -6.02
CA VAL A 56 13.14 -8.21 -4.81
C VAL A 56 12.73 -7.23 -3.70
N ALA A 57 12.26 -7.77 -2.57
CA ALA A 57 11.81 -7.06 -1.38
C ALA A 57 10.63 -6.06 -1.56
N ARG A 58 9.97 -6.01 -2.72
CA ARG A 58 8.78 -5.16 -2.91
C ARG A 58 7.51 -5.98 -3.11
N PHE A 59 6.54 -5.70 -2.27
CA PHE A 59 5.23 -6.35 -2.20
C PHE A 59 4.14 -5.35 -2.56
N GLY A 60 2.95 -5.87 -2.85
CA GLY A 60 1.77 -5.06 -3.14
C GLY A 60 0.51 -5.72 -2.61
N LEU A 61 -0.36 -4.92 -2.02
CA LEU A 61 -1.73 -5.27 -1.69
C LEU A 61 -2.69 -4.53 -2.63
N HIS A 62 -3.71 -5.23 -3.09
CA HIS A 62 -4.78 -4.63 -3.89
C HIS A 62 -5.56 -3.62 -3.04
N ALA A 63 -5.85 -2.45 -3.61
CA ALA A 63 -6.71 -1.45 -3.00
C ALA A 63 -8.05 -1.36 -3.75
N GLU A 64 -8.04 -1.00 -5.03
CA GLU A 64 -9.26 -0.87 -5.82
C GLU A 64 -8.97 -0.94 -7.33
N GLY A 65 -9.72 -1.77 -8.07
CA GLY A 65 -9.51 -1.95 -9.52
C GLY A 65 -8.06 -2.34 -9.85
N ARG A 66 -7.31 -1.45 -10.53
CA ARG A 66 -5.88 -1.65 -10.84
C ARG A 66 -4.92 -0.91 -9.90
N TRP A 67 -5.43 -0.37 -8.80
CA TRP A 67 -4.63 0.34 -7.80
C TRP A 67 -4.16 -0.58 -6.68
N PHE A 68 -2.90 -0.42 -6.32
CA PHE A 68 -2.21 -1.21 -5.31
C PHE A 68 -1.45 -0.28 -4.38
N VAL A 69 -1.40 -0.65 -3.10
CA VAL A 69 -0.44 -0.12 -2.15
C VAL A 69 0.77 -1.03 -2.19
N THR A 70 1.89 -0.53 -2.69
CA THR A 70 3.16 -1.26 -2.72
C THR A 70 4.06 -0.80 -1.59
N PHE A 71 4.86 -1.72 -1.05
CA PHE A 71 5.69 -1.47 0.13
C PHE A 71 6.90 -2.40 0.13
N VAL A 72 7.89 -2.05 0.93
CA VAL A 72 8.99 -2.93 1.33
C VAL A 72 8.73 -3.39 2.77
N TRP A 73 9.09 -4.63 3.06
CA TRP A 73 8.97 -5.20 4.40
C TRP A 73 10.35 -5.42 5.01
N ASP A 74 10.52 -5.01 6.25
CA ASP A 74 11.68 -5.27 7.09
C ASP A 74 11.19 -5.80 8.44
N ASP A 75 11.83 -6.84 8.99
CA ASP A 75 11.33 -7.51 10.21
C ASP A 75 11.49 -6.65 11.48
N LEU A 76 12.35 -5.63 11.46
CA LEU A 76 12.51 -4.69 12.58
C LEU A 76 11.55 -3.51 12.49
N SER A 77 11.27 -3.05 11.26
CA SER A 77 10.55 -1.77 11.02
C SER A 77 9.14 -1.95 10.46
N GLY A 78 8.78 -3.15 10.00
CA GLY A 78 7.53 -3.43 9.31
C GLY A 78 7.49 -2.84 7.89
N ALA A 79 6.27 -2.48 7.46
CA ALA A 79 6.02 -1.92 6.14
C ALA A 79 6.53 -0.48 6.02
N HIS A 80 7.37 -0.21 5.02
CA HIS A 80 7.92 1.11 4.73
C HIS A 80 8.05 1.35 3.22
N SER A 81 8.43 2.57 2.81
CA SER A 81 8.49 2.97 1.40
C SER A 81 7.19 2.67 0.66
N LEU A 82 6.07 3.02 1.29
CA LEU A 82 4.72 2.85 0.79
C LEU A 82 4.51 3.73 -0.45
N LEU A 83 3.83 3.18 -1.45
CA LEU A 83 3.48 3.86 -2.68
C LEU A 83 2.12 3.39 -3.18
N LEU A 84 1.21 4.33 -3.44
CA LEU A 84 -0.05 4.06 -4.13
C LEU A 84 0.16 4.15 -5.65
N GLU A 85 0.12 3.02 -6.35
CA GLU A 85 0.40 2.96 -7.78
C GLU A 85 -0.58 2.08 -8.56
N ARG A 86 -0.63 2.29 -9.89
CA ARG A 86 -1.40 1.45 -10.80
C ARG A 86 -0.51 0.36 -11.36
N LEU A 87 -0.88 -0.89 -11.14
CA LEU A 87 -0.17 -2.02 -11.72
C LEU A 87 -0.88 -2.47 -13.02
N LYS A 88 -0.07 -2.88 -14.00
CA LYS A 88 -0.55 -3.65 -15.14
C LYS A 88 -0.54 -5.12 -14.74
N ILE A 89 -1.64 -5.60 -14.18
CA ILE A 89 -1.84 -7.04 -14.03
C ILE A 89 -2.28 -7.55 -15.40
N GLY A 90 -1.50 -8.45 -15.99
CA GLY A 90 -1.73 -8.99 -17.33
C GLY A 90 -3.10 -9.65 -17.46
N SER A 91 -3.75 -9.37 -18.59
CA SER A 91 -4.79 -10.19 -19.22
C SER A 91 -4.20 -11.46 -19.81
#